data_AF-A0A527ZRF0-F1
#
_entry.id   AF-A0A527ZRF0-F1
#
_cell.length_a   1.000
_cell.length_b   1.000
_cell.length_c   1.000
_cell.angle_alpha   90.00
_cell.angle_beta   90.00
_cell.angle_gamma   90.00
#
_symmetry.space_group_name_H-M   'P 1'
#
loop_
_entity.id
_entity.type
_entity.pdbx_description
1 polymer ?
#
loop_
_entity_poly.entity_id
_entity_poly.type
_entity_poly.pdbx_seq_one_letter_code
_entity_poly.pdbx_strand_id
1 'polypeptide(L)'
;MTENSPVPALATGENFLLDDRIRGVPPGTFGLDSSLVASERWHPADGCMSLPVLTLDEEAFIANRDLFLRYAREQGAMIAPHAKTPMAPDLARSLVEAGAWGTTVADVRQAAVMLRA
;
A
#
# COMPACT_ATOMS: atom_id res chain seq x y z
N MET A 1 -1.77 0.97 -30.51
CA MET A 1 -2.21 2.04 -29.59
C MET A 1 -2.21 1.44 -28.20
N THR A 2 -1.14 1.62 -27.44
CA THR A 2 -1.15 1.40 -25.98
C THR A 2 -0.64 2.70 -25.40
N GLU A 3 -1.55 3.65 -25.22
CA GLU A 3 -1.28 4.78 -24.35
C GLU A 3 -1.06 4.18 -22.97
N ASN A 4 0.20 4.10 -22.53
CA ASN A 4 0.54 3.95 -21.13
C ASN A 4 0.04 5.23 -20.45
N SER A 5 -1.25 5.25 -20.10
CA SER A 5 -1.72 6.19 -19.09
C SER A 5 -0.84 5.97 -17.86
N PRO A 6 -0.26 7.04 -17.28
CA PRO A 6 0.58 6.90 -16.10
C PRO A 6 -0.24 6.18 -15.04
N VAL A 7 0.33 5.11 -14.52
CA VAL A 7 -0.32 4.33 -13.50
C VAL A 7 -0.41 5.20 -12.25
N PRO A 8 -1.59 5.36 -11.63
CA PRO A 8 -1.70 6.16 -10.43
C PRO A 8 -0.78 5.58 -9.36
N ALA A 9 0.05 6.45 -8.78
CA ALA A 9 0.83 6.12 -7.59
C ALA A 9 -0.11 5.66 -6.47
N LEU A 10 0.40 4.85 -5.55
CA LEU A 10 -0.27 4.52 -4.31
C LEU A 10 -0.54 5.82 -3.54
N ALA A 11 -1.82 6.15 -3.40
CA ALA A 11 -2.25 7.24 -2.54
C ALA A 11 -2.38 6.73 -1.10
N THR A 12 -1.75 7.44 -0.16
CA THR A 12 -1.93 7.22 1.27
C THR A 12 -3.06 8.11 1.80
N GLY A 13 -4.11 7.49 2.35
CA GLY A 13 -5.33 8.20 2.76
C GLY A 13 -5.25 8.88 4.14
N GLU A 14 -4.40 8.36 5.04
CA GLU A 14 -4.24 8.88 6.40
C GLU A 14 -2.75 9.07 6.72
N ASN A 15 -2.39 10.26 7.22
CA ASN A 15 -1.07 10.52 7.79
C ASN A 15 -1.05 10.23 9.29
N PHE A 16 0.11 9.85 9.81
CA PHE A 16 0.33 9.62 11.24
C PHE A 16 1.73 10.08 11.64
N LEU A 17 1.94 10.26 12.95
CA LEU A 17 3.24 10.64 13.49
C LEU A 17 4.12 9.39 13.65
N LEU A 18 5.30 9.44 13.06
CA LEU A 18 6.36 8.47 13.20
C LEU A 18 7.36 8.92 14.27
N ASP A 19 7.69 8.02 15.18
CA ASP A 19 8.76 8.21 16.15
C ASP A 19 9.56 6.92 16.32
N ASP A 20 10.71 7.03 16.99
CA ASP A 20 11.65 5.92 17.19
C ASP A 20 11.12 4.75 18.03
N ARG A 21 9.91 4.86 18.62
CA ARG A 21 9.24 3.74 19.29
C ARG A 21 8.58 2.79 18.28
N ILE A 22 8.40 3.23 17.03
CA ILE A 22 7.88 2.41 15.94
C ILE A 22 9.03 1.61 15.33
N ARG A 23 8.86 0.28 15.31
CA ARG A 23 9.83 -0.62 14.67
C ARG A 23 10.05 -0.21 13.21
N GLY A 24 11.30 -0.09 12.79
CA GLY A 24 11.67 0.38 11.45
C GLY A 24 12.16 1.82 11.42
N VAL A 25 11.69 2.66 12.35
CA VAL A 25 12.04 4.08 12.41
C VAL A 25 13.43 4.26 13.06
N PRO A 26 14.32 5.11 12.49
CA PRO A 26 15.64 5.37 13.07
C PRO A 26 15.58 5.94 14.49
N PRO A 27 16.56 5.64 15.38
CA PRO A 27 16.61 6.23 16.71
C PRO A 27 16.78 7.75 16.65
N GLY A 28 16.08 8.49 17.51
CA GLY A 28 16.13 9.95 17.52
C GLY A 28 15.19 10.63 16.53
N THR A 29 14.31 9.90 15.84
CA THR A 29 13.16 10.48 15.14
C THR A 29 12.07 10.86 16.17
N PHE A 30 11.68 12.13 16.19
CA PHE A 30 10.69 12.66 17.14
C PHE A 30 9.46 13.22 16.40
N GLY A 31 8.41 12.41 16.28
CA GLY A 31 7.10 12.88 15.79
C GLY A 31 7.11 13.41 14.36
N LEU A 32 7.81 12.72 13.45
CA LEU A 32 7.83 13.02 12.03
C LEU A 32 6.46 12.74 11.42
N ASP A 33 5.84 13.71 10.75
CA ASP A 33 4.63 13.45 9.96
C ASP A 33 4.95 12.46 8.83
N SER A 34 4.17 11.39 8.69
CA SER A 34 4.41 10.34 7.69
C SER A 34 4.47 10.86 6.25
N SER A 35 3.81 11.98 5.95
CA SER A 35 3.90 12.62 4.63
C SER A 35 5.29 13.16 4.29
N LEU A 36 6.13 13.38 5.30
CA LEU A 36 7.49 13.91 5.17
C LEU A 36 8.56 12.82 5.10
N VAL A 37 8.20 11.53 5.21
CA VAL A 37 9.17 10.42 5.17
C VAL A 37 10.02 10.43 3.90
N ALA A 38 9.44 10.81 2.76
CA ALA A 38 10.18 10.89 1.51
C ALA A 38 11.34 11.90 1.56
N SER A 39 11.24 12.99 2.34
CA SER A 39 12.33 13.96 2.46
C SER A 39 13.50 13.46 3.31
N GLU A 40 13.27 12.48 4.17
CA GLU A 40 14.32 11.86 4.99
C GLU A 40 15.25 10.94 4.19
N ARG A 41 14.85 10.57 2.96
CA ARG A 41 15.60 9.68 2.06
C ARG A 41 16.01 8.36 2.74
N TRP A 42 15.15 7.85 3.62
CA TRP A 42 15.40 6.58 4.29
C TRP A 42 15.43 5.43 3.28
N HIS A 43 16.51 4.67 3.32
CA HIS A 43 16.70 3.50 2.49
C HIS A 43 17.33 2.38 3.33
N PRO A 44 16.70 1.19 3.44
CA PRO A 44 17.19 0.15 4.36
C PRO A 44 18.61 -0.34 4.06
N ALA A 45 19.03 -0.29 2.79
CA ALA A 45 20.36 -0.78 2.39
C ALA A 45 21.51 0.12 2.88
N ASP A 46 21.20 1.36 3.26
CA ASP A 46 22.21 2.37 3.60
C ASP A 46 22.59 2.30 5.09
N GLY A 47 21.94 1.42 5.87
CA GLY A 47 22.18 1.23 7.30
C GLY A 47 21.53 2.30 8.20
N CYS A 48 20.83 3.28 7.61
CA CYS A 48 20.21 4.38 8.34
C CYS A 48 18.90 3.99 9.05
N MET A 49 18.28 2.87 8.65
CA MET A 49 17.00 2.41 9.23
C MET A 49 17.20 1.36 10.31
N SER A 50 16.34 1.39 11.33
CA SER A 50 16.32 0.36 12.38
C SER A 50 15.72 -0.94 11.84
N LEU A 51 16.55 -1.96 11.62
CA LEU A 51 16.09 -3.28 11.21
C LEU A 51 15.51 -4.07 12.42
N PRO A 52 14.51 -4.94 12.22
CA PRO A 52 13.89 -5.32 10.94
C PRO A 52 12.84 -4.31 10.46
N VAL A 53 12.81 -4.07 9.15
CA VAL A 53 11.80 -3.26 8.47
C VAL A 53 11.23 -4.03 7.28
N LEU A 54 9.93 -3.89 7.04
CA LEU A 54 9.28 -4.40 5.83
C LEU A 54 9.17 -3.26 4.82
N THR A 55 9.74 -3.44 3.65
CA THR A 55 9.56 -2.51 2.53
C THR A 55 8.66 -3.09 1.45
N LEU A 56 7.99 -2.18 0.73
CA LEU A 56 7.21 -2.48 -0.45
C LEU A 56 7.84 -1.72 -1.61
N ASP A 57 8.13 -2.41 -2.70
CA ASP A 57 8.48 -1.78 -3.97
C ASP A 57 7.17 -1.42 -4.69
N GLU A 58 6.94 -0.12 -4.86
CA GLU A 58 5.70 0.42 -5.45
C GLU A 58 5.56 0.06 -6.93
N GLU A 59 6.64 0.16 -7.70
CA GLU A 59 6.62 -0.16 -9.14
C GLU A 59 6.32 -1.65 -9.35
N ALA A 60 6.96 -2.52 -8.56
CA ALA A 60 6.71 -3.95 -8.61
C ALA A 60 5.26 -4.28 -8.18
N PHE A 61 4.74 -3.62 -7.14
CA PHE A 61 3.35 -3.78 -6.71
C PHE A 61 2.37 -3.40 -7.81
N ILE A 62 2.56 -2.22 -8.42
CA ILE A 62 1.73 -1.71 -9.51
C ILE A 62 1.75 -2.67 -10.70
N ALA A 63 2.93 -3.12 -11.13
CA ALA A 63 3.06 -4.05 -12.24
C ALA A 63 2.33 -5.37 -11.99
N ASN A 64 2.45 -5.92 -10.76
CA ASN A 64 1.78 -7.16 -10.37
C ASN A 64 0.25 -7.00 -10.31
N ARG A 65 -0.22 -5.88 -9.74
CA ARG A 65 -1.64 -5.52 -9.68
C ARG A 65 -2.23 -5.49 -11.09
N ASP A 66 -1.63 -4.71 -11.98
CA ASP A 66 -2.18 -4.47 -13.31
C ASP A 66 -2.11 -5.72 -14.19
N LEU A 67 -1.06 -6.53 -14.04
CA LEU A 67 -0.96 -7.84 -14.70
C LEU A 67 -2.12 -8.76 -14.30
N PHE A 68 -2.38 -8.90 -13.00
CA PHE A 68 -3.40 -9.81 -12.50
C PHE A 68 -4.81 -9.34 -12.83
N LEU A 69 -5.10 -8.04 -12.65
CA LEU A 69 -6.42 -7.48 -12.96
C LEU A 69 -6.73 -7.57 -14.46
N ARG A 70 -5.73 -7.33 -15.33
CA ARG A 70 -5.88 -7.53 -16.77
C ARG A 70 -6.21 -8.98 -17.09
N TYR A 71 -5.47 -9.93 -16.52
CA TYR A 71 -5.73 -11.35 -16.73
C TYR A 71 -7.16 -11.73 -16.30
N ALA A 72 -7.60 -11.33 -15.10
CA ALA A 72 -8.95 -11.61 -14.62
C ALA A 72 -10.04 -11.08 -15.57
N ARG A 73 -9.85 -9.86 -16.09
CA ARG A 73 -10.75 -9.26 -17.08
C ARG A 73 -10.78 -10.04 -18.39
N GLU A 74 -9.62 -10.48 -18.89
CA GLU A 74 -9.53 -11.31 -20.11
C GLU A 74 -10.25 -12.65 -19.96
N GLN A 75 -10.32 -13.19 -18.74
CA GLN A 75 -11.11 -14.38 -18.42
C GLN A 75 -12.59 -14.09 -18.13
N GLY A 76 -13.04 -12.84 -18.23
CA GLY A 76 -14.41 -12.44 -17.91
C GLY A 76 -14.75 -12.54 -16.42
N ALA A 77 -13.75 -12.58 -15.55
CA ALA A 77 -13.94 -12.73 -14.11
C ALA A 77 -13.94 -11.36 -13.40
N MET A 78 -14.93 -11.16 -12.53
CA MET A 78 -14.93 -10.06 -11.56
C MET A 78 -14.35 -10.57 -10.24
N ILE A 79 -13.33 -9.87 -9.72
CA ILE A 79 -12.59 -10.33 -8.54
C ILE A 79 -12.65 -9.32 -7.40
N ALA A 80 -12.72 -9.85 -6.18
CA ALA A 80 -12.60 -9.09 -4.94
C ALA A 80 -11.38 -9.61 -4.15
N PRO A 81 -10.21 -8.96 -4.27
CA PRO A 81 -9.01 -9.38 -3.55
C PRO A 81 -9.22 -9.36 -2.04
N HIS A 82 -8.66 -10.36 -1.34
CA HIS A 82 -8.86 -10.52 0.10
C HIS A 82 -7.85 -9.70 0.91
N ALA A 83 -8.35 -8.71 1.68
CA ALA A 83 -7.52 -7.77 2.43
C ALA A 83 -7.14 -8.22 3.87
N LYS A 84 -7.51 -9.44 4.31
CA LYS A 84 -7.31 -9.88 5.71
C LYS A 84 -5.84 -9.91 6.15
N THR A 85 -4.93 -10.21 5.23
CA THR A 85 -3.53 -10.48 5.56
C THR A 85 -2.73 -9.18 5.61
N PRO A 86 -2.82 -8.29 4.61
CA PRO A 86 -2.10 -7.03 4.67
C PRO A 86 -2.74 -6.03 5.63
N MET A 87 -4.08 -6.05 5.75
CA MET A 87 -4.85 -5.02 6.49
C MET A 87 -4.37 -3.59 6.18
N ALA A 88 -3.98 -3.37 4.92
CA ALA A 88 -3.47 -2.11 4.39
C ALA A 88 -4.54 -1.48 3.48
N PRO A 89 -5.34 -0.52 3.99
CA PRO A 89 -6.47 0.03 3.23
C PRO A 89 -6.04 0.70 1.93
N ASP A 90 -4.89 1.37 1.91
CA ASP A 90 -4.38 2.04 0.71
C ASP A 90 -4.09 1.04 -0.44
N LEU A 91 -3.58 -0.16 -0.12
CA LEU A 91 -3.39 -1.22 -1.13
C LEU A 91 -4.72 -1.77 -1.64
N ALA A 92 -5.70 -1.95 -0.75
CA ALA A 92 -7.04 -2.40 -1.12
C ALA A 92 -7.75 -1.36 -2.01
N ARG A 93 -7.64 -0.07 -1.67
CA ARG A 93 -8.16 1.04 -2.47
C ARG A 93 -7.55 1.05 -3.87
N SER A 94 -6.23 0.96 -3.96
CA SER A 94 -5.52 0.91 -5.24
C SER A 94 -5.99 -0.26 -6.13
N LEU A 95 -6.30 -1.42 -5.56
CA LEU A 95 -6.86 -2.55 -6.31
C LEU A 95 -8.26 -2.25 -6.86
N VAL A 96 -9.12 -1.61 -6.05
CA VAL A 96 -10.48 -1.22 -6.46
C VAL A 96 -10.44 -0.13 -7.53
N GLU A 97 -9.60 0.90 -7.35
CA GLU A 97 -9.39 1.96 -8.33
C GLU A 97 -8.84 1.43 -9.66
N ALA A 98 -7.99 0.39 -9.61
CA ALA A 98 -7.47 -0.28 -10.79
C ALA A 98 -8.46 -1.26 -11.45
N GLY A 99 -9.68 -1.43 -10.89
CA GLY A 99 -10.77 -2.17 -11.52
C GLY A 99 -11.14 -3.51 -10.87
N ALA A 100 -10.67 -3.80 -9.66
CA ALA A 100 -11.27 -4.87 -8.86
C ALA A 100 -12.75 -4.53 -8.54
N TRP A 101 -13.61 -5.54 -8.42
CA TRP A 101 -15.03 -5.34 -8.11
C TRP A 101 -15.26 -4.80 -6.69
N GLY A 102 -14.34 -5.12 -5.78
CA GLY A 102 -14.37 -4.70 -4.39
C GLY A 102 -13.22 -5.33 -3.62
N THR A 103 -13.33 -5.38 -2.29
CA THR A 103 -12.39 -6.11 -1.44
C THR A 103 -13.13 -7.09 -0.54
N THR A 104 -12.50 -8.24 -0.26
CA THR A 104 -13.04 -9.25 0.66
C THR A 104 -12.34 -9.15 2.01
N VAL A 105 -13.13 -9.13 3.09
CA VAL A 105 -12.67 -9.12 4.48
C VAL A 105 -13.21 -10.35 5.21
N ALA A 106 -12.55 -10.74 6.31
CA ALA A 106 -12.89 -11.94 7.06
C ALA A 106 -13.84 -11.67 8.25
N ASP A 107 -13.94 -10.43 8.73
CA ASP A 107 -14.78 -10.06 9.86
C ASP A 107 -15.28 -8.61 9.78
N VAL A 108 -16.26 -8.26 10.64
CA VAL A 108 -16.89 -6.92 10.68
C VAL A 108 -15.91 -5.83 11.11
N ARG A 109 -14.93 -6.15 11.96
CA ARG A 109 -13.92 -5.18 12.39
C ARG A 109 -13.01 -4.79 11.22
N GLN A 110 -12.61 -5.74 10.40
CA GLN A 110 -11.86 -5.48 9.18
C GLN A 110 -12.67 -4.66 8.18
N ALA A 111 -13.97 -4.97 8.02
CA ALA A 111 -14.87 -4.16 7.20
C ALA A 111 -14.92 -2.70 7.69
N ALA A 112 -15.06 -2.49 8.99
CA ALA A 112 -15.10 -1.14 9.58
C ALA A 112 -13.80 -0.35 9.36
N VAL A 113 -12.64 -1.01 9.43
CA VAL A 113 -11.35 -0.37 9.10
C VAL A 113 -11.30 0.04 7.63
N MET A 114 -11.67 -0.86 6.71
CA MET A 114 -11.64 -0.59 5.26
C MET A 114 -12.64 0.50 4.83
N LEU A 115 -13.77 0.63 5.52
CA LEU A 115 -14.78 1.66 5.23
C LEU A 115 -14.42 3.04 5.77
N ARG A 116 -13.60 3.12 6.82
CA ARG A 116 -13.19 4.40 7.44
C ARG A 116 -12.04 5.05 6.69
N ALA A 117 -11.09 4.23 6.25
CA ALA A 117 -9.84 4.67 5.65
C ALA A 117 -10.06 5.28 4.27
#